data_AF-A0A932VDF3-F1
#
_entry.id   AF-A0A932VDF3-F1
#
_cell.length_a   1.000
_cell.length_b   1.000
_cell.length_c   1.000
_cell.angle_alpha   90.00
_cell.angle_beta   90.00
_cell.angle_gamma   90.00
#
_symmetry.space_group_name_H-M   'P 1'
#
loop_
_entity.id
_entity.type
_entity.pdbx_description
1 polymer ?
#
loop_
_entity_poly.entity_id
_entity_poly.type
_entity_poly.pdbx_seq_one_letter_code
_entity_poly.pdbx_strand_id
1 'polypeptide(L)'
;MLLTKLRRENTASGQSGQGTIELILTMMAFFTIFFMFVQCALSFAVANYIQYATFMAARAFQAGYASLGDQKAAATSVLEATLNGNNGGGRFGSIAVGTGGGDGDVTGSSIGPSSRVHLAPSADARSTAWEQGVTYSFKVKLYLAPLIPGVNQGEDSKVTLESQSYLGREPTEKECEAVLLLRQNKSAQKHNFIYDNGC
;
A
#
# COMPACT_ATOMS: atom_id res chain seq x y z
N MET A 1 -41.55 50.38 46.85
CA MET A 1 -40.11 50.00 46.89
C MET A 1 -39.86 48.51 47.23
N LEU A 2 -40.89 47.67 47.42
CA LEU A 2 -40.73 46.24 47.76
C LEU A 2 -40.88 45.25 46.58
N LEU A 3 -41.43 45.68 45.45
CA LEU A 3 -41.73 44.80 44.31
C LEU A 3 -40.51 44.49 43.41
N THR A 4 -39.41 45.21 43.57
CA THR A 4 -38.17 44.96 42.81
C THR A 4 -37.32 43.82 43.37
N LYS A 5 -37.60 43.34 44.58
CA LYS A 5 -36.80 42.29 45.23
C LYS A 5 -37.21 40.87 44.83
N LEU A 6 -38.45 40.63 44.43
CA LEU A 6 -38.96 39.30 44.08
C LEU A 6 -38.65 38.85 42.64
N ARG A 7 -38.15 39.74 41.78
CA ARG A 7 -37.80 39.37 40.40
C ARG A 7 -36.39 38.78 40.25
N ARG A 8 -35.57 38.79 41.31
CA ARG A 8 -34.15 38.44 41.25
C ARG A 8 -33.84 36.97 41.59
N GLU A 9 -34.79 36.19 42.09
CA GLU A 9 -34.56 34.79 42.48
C GLU A 9 -34.80 33.76 41.37
N ASN A 10 -35.43 34.13 40.25
CA ASN A 10 -35.73 33.19 39.16
C ASN A 10 -34.62 33.05 38.09
N THR A 11 -33.50 33.76 38.20
CA THR A 11 -32.36 33.59 37.27
C THR A 11 -31.29 32.62 37.77
N ALA A 12 -31.39 32.11 39.01
CA ALA A 12 -30.40 31.18 39.58
C ALA A 12 -30.66 29.70 39.22
N SER A 13 -31.83 29.35 38.70
CA SER A 13 -32.19 27.96 38.34
C SER A 13 -31.72 27.53 36.94
N GLY A 14 -31.16 28.44 36.13
CA GLY A 14 -30.73 28.17 34.76
C GLY A 14 -29.35 27.51 34.59
N GLN A 15 -28.56 27.37 35.66
CA GLN A 15 -27.19 26.80 35.60
C GLN A 15 -27.11 25.32 36.02
N SER A 16 -28.19 24.77 36.58
CA SER A 16 -28.28 23.36 36.96
C SER A 16 -28.36 22.50 35.69
N GLY A 17 -27.25 21.89 35.28
CA GLY A 17 -27.17 20.97 34.14
C GLY A 17 -26.19 21.37 33.03
N GLN A 18 -25.69 22.61 33.04
CA GLN A 18 -24.69 23.06 32.05
C GLN A 18 -23.41 22.23 32.13
N GLY A 19 -22.94 21.91 33.34
CA GLY A 19 -21.75 21.08 33.54
C GLY A 19 -21.89 19.66 32.98
N THR A 20 -23.10 19.07 33.01
CA THR A 20 -23.35 17.75 32.41
C THR A 20 -23.27 17.83 30.89
N ILE A 21 -23.80 18.89 30.28
CA ILE A 21 -23.73 19.08 28.83
C ILE A 21 -22.28 19.29 28.38
N GLU A 22 -21.52 20.14 29.07
CA GLU A 22 -20.10 20.36 28.79
C GLU A 22 -19.26 19.08 28.94
N LEU A 23 -19.55 18.27 29.96
CA LEU A 23 -18.90 16.97 30.14
C LEU A 23 -19.21 16.01 28.98
N ILE A 24 -20.47 15.94 28.54
CA ILE A 24 -20.86 15.08 27.41
C ILE A 24 -20.15 15.56 26.13
N LEU A 25 -20.14 16.87 25.86
CA LEU A 25 -19.49 17.42 24.67
C LEU A 25 -17.98 17.17 24.66
N THR A 26 -17.30 17.39 25.78
CA THR A 26 -15.86 17.10 25.91
C THR A 26 -15.56 15.61 25.77
N MET A 27 -16.41 14.75 26.33
CA MET A 27 -16.27 13.30 26.21
C MET A 27 -16.49 12.82 24.75
N MET A 28 -17.47 13.38 24.04
CA MET A 28 -17.69 13.11 22.62
C MET A 28 -16.49 13.55 21.76
N ALA A 29 -15.95 14.74 22.02
CA ALA A 29 -14.75 15.23 21.35
C ALA A 29 -13.53 14.31 21.61
N PHE A 30 -13.33 13.90 22.87
CA PHE A 30 -12.27 12.98 23.25
C PHE A 30 -12.39 11.63 22.50
N PHE A 31 -13.55 10.99 22.53
CA PHE A 31 -13.73 9.71 21.85
C PHE A 31 -13.56 9.83 20.33
N THR A 32 -14.00 10.93 19.73
CA THR A 32 -13.78 11.19 18.30
C THR A 32 -12.30 11.20 17.97
N ILE A 33 -11.51 12.00 18.71
CA ILE A 33 -10.06 12.09 18.51
C ILE A 33 -9.39 10.74 18.76
N PHE A 34 -9.81 10.03 19.82
CA PHE A 34 -9.29 8.69 20.14
C PHE A 34 -9.53 7.69 19.00
N PHE A 35 -10.76 7.58 18.51
CA PHE A 35 -11.09 6.66 17.40
C PHE A 35 -10.38 7.04 16.10
N MET A 36 -10.22 8.35 15.83
CA MET A 36 -9.40 8.83 14.73
C MET A 36 -7.95 8.31 14.82
N PHE A 37 -7.33 8.41 16.00
CA PHE A 37 -5.97 7.90 16.21
C PHE A 37 -5.88 6.39 16.02
N VAL A 38 -6.82 5.63 16.61
CA VAL A 38 -6.87 4.16 16.46
C VAL A 38 -7.01 3.78 14.99
N GLN A 39 -7.88 4.45 14.24
CA GLN A 39 -8.07 4.17 12.83
C GLN A 39 -6.83 4.52 12.00
N CYS A 40 -6.20 5.66 12.27
CA CYS A 40 -4.98 6.07 11.59
C CYS A 40 -3.85 5.05 11.82
N ALA A 41 -3.68 4.61 13.07
CA ALA A 41 -2.72 3.57 13.42
C ALA A 41 -3.01 2.24 12.70
N LEU A 42 -4.28 1.80 12.67
CA LEU A 42 -4.67 0.59 11.96
C LEU A 42 -4.44 0.70 10.44
N SER A 43 -4.71 1.88 9.88
CA SER A 43 -4.46 2.19 8.46
C SER A 43 -2.97 2.09 8.12
N PHE A 44 -2.09 2.64 8.97
CA PHE A 44 -0.65 2.51 8.80
C PHE A 44 -0.15 1.08 8.99
N ALA A 45 -0.72 0.32 9.93
CA ALA A 45 -0.37 -1.09 10.10
C ALA A 45 -0.70 -1.90 8.84
N VAL A 46 -1.88 -1.69 8.25
CA VAL A 46 -2.28 -2.32 6.97
C VAL A 46 -1.37 -1.85 5.83
N ALA A 47 -1.04 -0.55 5.76
CA ALA A 47 -0.14 -0.04 4.72
C ALA A 47 1.27 -0.68 4.80
N ASN A 48 1.83 -0.83 6.00
CA ASN A 48 3.12 -1.52 6.20
C ASN A 48 3.03 -3.00 5.81
N TYR A 49 1.92 -3.66 6.13
CA TYR A 49 1.70 -5.05 5.72
C TYR A 49 1.64 -5.18 4.18
N ILE A 50 0.93 -4.27 3.51
CA ILE A 50 0.88 -4.23 2.04
C ILE A 50 2.27 -3.97 1.46
N GLN A 51 3.06 -3.05 2.04
CA GLN A 51 4.45 -2.82 1.61
C GLN A 51 5.31 -4.09 1.71
N TYR A 52 5.16 -4.85 2.79
CA TYR A 52 5.83 -6.14 2.94
C TYR A 52 5.38 -7.14 1.87
N ALA A 53 4.08 -7.23 1.59
CA ALA A 53 3.54 -8.10 0.55
C ALA A 53 4.08 -7.71 -0.85
N THR A 54 4.08 -6.42 -1.19
CA THR A 54 4.64 -5.89 -2.43
C THR A 54 6.13 -6.22 -2.57
N PHE A 55 6.90 -6.07 -1.48
CA PHE A 55 8.32 -6.44 -1.46
C PHE A 55 8.54 -7.93 -1.69
N MET A 56 7.78 -8.79 -1.02
CA MET A 56 7.88 -10.24 -1.21
C MET A 56 7.48 -10.67 -2.62
N ALA A 57 6.45 -10.04 -3.19
CA ALA A 57 6.04 -10.27 -4.57
C ALA A 57 7.13 -9.82 -5.55
N ALA A 58 7.77 -8.66 -5.33
CA ALA A 58 8.87 -8.19 -6.16
C ALA A 58 10.09 -9.11 -6.07
N ARG A 59 10.37 -9.70 -4.90
CA ARG A 59 11.41 -10.74 -4.78
C ARG A 59 11.04 -12.01 -5.54
N ALA A 60 9.79 -12.45 -5.45
CA ALA A 60 9.31 -13.63 -6.17
C ALA A 60 9.32 -13.42 -7.69
N PHE A 61 9.02 -12.20 -8.14
CA PHE A 61 9.15 -11.80 -9.54
C PHE A 61 10.59 -11.97 -10.05
N GLN A 62 11.58 -11.78 -9.19
CA GLN A 62 13.00 -11.80 -9.56
C GLN A 62 13.74 -13.09 -9.25
N ALA A 63 13.11 -14.01 -8.53
CA ALA A 63 13.63 -15.38 -8.44
C ALA A 63 13.75 -15.91 -9.87
N GLY A 64 14.96 -16.31 -10.29
CA GLY A 64 15.38 -16.46 -11.69
C GLY A 64 14.63 -17.52 -12.52
N TYR A 65 13.35 -17.32 -12.79
CA TYR A 65 12.56 -18.16 -13.68
C TYR A 65 12.94 -17.93 -15.14
N ALA A 66 12.80 -18.98 -15.94
CA ALA A 66 13.19 -19.00 -17.35
C ALA A 66 12.29 -18.13 -18.26
N SER A 67 11.07 -17.80 -17.83
CA SER A 67 10.14 -16.99 -18.61
C SER A 67 9.53 -15.85 -17.78
N LEU A 68 9.23 -14.73 -18.43
CA LEU A 68 8.54 -13.59 -17.81
C LEU A 68 7.14 -13.98 -17.29
N GLY A 69 6.48 -14.93 -17.94
CA GLY A 69 5.17 -15.44 -17.52
C GLY A 69 5.26 -16.14 -16.15
N ASP A 70 6.27 -16.98 -15.96
CA ASP A 70 6.50 -17.67 -14.68
C ASP A 70 6.86 -16.68 -13.56
N GLN A 71 7.67 -15.67 -13.87
CA GLN A 71 8.00 -14.58 -12.93
C GLN A 71 6.74 -13.84 -12.47
N LYS A 72 5.86 -13.46 -13.42
CA LYS A 72 4.59 -12.81 -13.11
C LYS A 72 3.68 -13.73 -12.29
N ALA A 73 3.57 -15.01 -12.65
CA ALA A 73 2.74 -15.98 -11.94
C ALA A 73 3.22 -16.17 -10.48
N ALA A 74 4.53 -16.26 -10.26
CA ALA A 74 5.11 -16.38 -8.92
C ALA A 74 4.81 -15.14 -8.06
N ALA A 75 5.01 -13.95 -8.61
CA ALA A 75 4.71 -12.69 -7.92
C ALA A 75 3.21 -12.56 -7.61
N THR A 76 2.34 -12.93 -8.56
CA THR A 76 0.89 -12.94 -8.38
C THR A 76 0.48 -13.90 -7.28
N SER A 77 1.02 -15.12 -7.26
CA SER A 77 0.75 -16.11 -6.21
C SER A 77 1.11 -15.62 -4.81
N VAL A 78 2.23 -14.89 -4.67
CA VAL A 78 2.60 -14.26 -3.39
C VAL A 78 1.62 -13.18 -2.99
N LEU A 79 1.19 -12.32 -3.92
CA LEU A 79 0.18 -11.30 -3.64
C LEU A 79 -1.17 -11.92 -3.25
N GLU A 80 -1.60 -12.96 -3.95
CA GLU A 80 -2.84 -13.69 -3.62
C GLU A 80 -2.75 -14.31 -2.22
N ALA A 81 -1.66 -15.01 -1.92
CA ALA A 81 -1.48 -15.66 -0.61
C ALA A 81 -1.43 -14.66 0.56
N THR A 82 -0.93 -13.45 0.31
CA THR A 82 -0.78 -12.42 1.36
C THR A 82 -1.99 -11.50 1.48
N LEU A 83 -2.63 -11.15 0.37
CA LEU A 83 -3.70 -10.13 0.32
C LEU A 83 -5.10 -10.72 0.12
N ASN A 84 -5.26 -11.89 -0.50
CA ASN A 84 -6.57 -12.53 -0.60
C ASN A 84 -6.91 -13.26 0.70
N GLY A 85 -8.14 -13.05 1.19
CA GLY A 85 -8.70 -13.82 2.29
C GLY A 85 -9.38 -15.10 1.82
N ASN A 86 -9.70 -15.99 2.75
CA ASN A 86 -10.31 -17.31 2.48
C ASN A 86 -11.65 -17.26 1.73
N ASN A 87 -12.32 -16.10 1.64
CA ASN A 87 -13.65 -15.94 1.05
C ASN A 87 -13.63 -15.13 -0.27
N GLY A 88 -12.49 -15.00 -0.94
CA GLY A 88 -12.35 -14.18 -2.16
C GLY A 88 -12.43 -12.67 -1.92
N GLY A 89 -12.74 -12.24 -0.69
CA GLY A 89 -12.55 -10.86 -0.25
C GLY A 89 -11.11 -10.63 0.19
N GLY A 90 -10.55 -9.47 -0.15
CA GLY A 90 -9.24 -9.07 0.35
C GLY A 90 -9.20 -9.09 1.89
N ARG A 91 -8.10 -9.60 2.47
CA ARG A 91 -7.90 -9.77 3.92
C ARG A 91 -8.20 -8.51 4.73
N PHE A 92 -8.02 -7.34 4.12
CA PHE A 92 -8.24 -6.03 4.72
C PHE A 92 -9.38 -5.22 4.09
N GLY A 93 -10.32 -5.86 3.38
CA GLY A 93 -11.37 -5.16 2.61
C GLY A 93 -12.23 -4.16 3.40
N SER A 94 -12.28 -4.29 4.73
CA SER A 94 -12.93 -3.32 5.63
C SER A 94 -12.17 -2.00 5.78
N ILE A 95 -10.85 -2.02 5.60
CA ILE A 95 -9.92 -0.89 5.83
C ILE A 95 -9.33 -0.39 4.52
N ALA A 96 -8.81 -1.31 3.70
CA ALA A 96 -8.11 -1.05 2.45
C ALA A 96 -8.70 -1.90 1.32
N VAL A 97 -8.90 -1.28 0.16
CA VAL A 97 -9.40 -1.94 -1.05
C VAL A 97 -8.42 -1.66 -2.18
N GLY A 98 -7.96 -2.70 -2.87
CA GLY A 98 -7.12 -2.53 -4.07
C GLY A 98 -7.86 -1.72 -5.14
N THR A 99 -7.17 -0.83 -5.84
CA THR A 99 -7.77 0.04 -6.86
C THR A 99 -6.91 0.19 -8.09
N GLY A 100 -7.52 0.05 -9.27
CA GLY A 100 -6.81 0.08 -10.55
C GLY A 100 -6.03 -1.21 -10.80
N GLY A 101 -5.51 -1.37 -12.02
CA GLY A 101 -4.69 -2.53 -12.37
C GLY A 101 -5.39 -3.89 -12.21
N GLY A 102 -4.64 -4.95 -12.47
CA GLY A 102 -5.12 -6.34 -12.52
C GLY A 102 -4.28 -7.17 -13.48
N ASP A 103 -2.96 -7.24 -13.24
CA ASP A 103 -2.17 -8.31 -13.82
C ASP A 103 -2.54 -9.62 -13.09
N GLY A 104 -3.57 -10.32 -13.59
CA GLY A 104 -4.14 -11.52 -12.96
C GLY A 104 -5.35 -11.25 -12.06
N ASP A 105 -5.51 -12.07 -11.00
CA ASP A 105 -6.69 -12.06 -10.13
C ASP A 105 -6.59 -11.06 -8.95
N VAL A 106 -5.44 -10.39 -8.78
CA VAL A 106 -5.23 -9.44 -7.67
C VAL A 106 -5.53 -8.00 -8.11
N THR A 107 -6.67 -7.47 -7.69
CA THR A 107 -7.06 -6.07 -7.92
C THR A 107 -6.08 -5.11 -7.23
N GLY A 108 -5.67 -4.04 -7.91
CA GLY A 108 -4.71 -3.08 -7.37
C GLY A 108 -3.27 -3.38 -7.77
N SER A 109 -2.97 -4.58 -8.27
CA SER A 109 -1.61 -4.99 -8.61
C SER A 109 -1.22 -4.65 -10.06
N SER A 110 0.05 -4.30 -10.24
CA SER A 110 0.70 -4.10 -11.54
C SER A 110 2.11 -4.69 -11.45
N ILE A 111 2.44 -5.65 -12.31
CA ILE A 111 3.70 -6.40 -12.27
C ILE A 111 4.48 -6.15 -13.55
N GLY A 112 5.67 -5.57 -13.42
CA GLY A 112 6.57 -5.32 -14.53
C GLY A 112 7.16 -3.91 -14.49
N PRO A 113 7.39 -3.28 -15.66
CA PRO A 113 8.04 -1.97 -15.71
C PRO A 113 7.16 -0.90 -15.07
N SER A 114 7.79 -0.03 -14.28
CA SER A 114 7.10 1.13 -13.70
C SER A 114 6.50 2.01 -14.79
N SER A 115 5.26 2.45 -14.61
CA SER A 115 4.63 3.47 -15.47
C SER A 115 5.33 4.83 -15.37
N ARG A 116 6.15 5.03 -14.33
CA ARG A 116 6.85 6.29 -14.05
C ARG A 116 8.15 6.44 -14.83
N VAL A 117 8.67 5.37 -15.44
CA VAL A 117 9.91 5.46 -16.21
C VAL A 117 9.64 5.32 -17.70
N HIS A 118 9.97 6.38 -18.42
CA HIS A 118 9.95 6.41 -19.88
C HIS A 118 11.20 5.72 -20.44
N LEU A 119 11.22 4.39 -20.41
CA LEU A 119 12.25 3.62 -21.11
C LEU A 119 12.06 3.76 -22.62
N ALA A 120 13.18 3.95 -23.33
CA ALA A 120 13.24 3.94 -24.78
C ALA A 120 12.51 2.70 -25.34
N PRO A 121 11.89 2.79 -26.53
CA PRO A 121 10.95 1.79 -27.03
C PRO A 121 11.57 0.44 -27.41
N SER A 122 12.87 0.21 -27.21
CA SER A 122 13.48 -1.09 -27.48
C SER A 122 13.04 -2.13 -26.44
N ALA A 123 12.42 -3.21 -26.92
CA ALA A 123 11.90 -4.30 -26.09
C ALA A 123 12.98 -4.96 -25.21
N ASP A 124 14.22 -5.03 -25.72
CA ASP A 124 15.34 -5.69 -25.03
C ASP A 124 15.89 -4.88 -23.84
N ALA A 125 15.78 -3.56 -23.86
CA ALA A 125 16.20 -2.72 -22.73
C ALA A 125 15.21 -2.79 -21.56
N ARG A 126 13.95 -3.15 -21.83
CA ARG A 126 12.89 -3.21 -20.83
C ARG A 126 12.91 -4.49 -20.02
N SER A 127 13.36 -5.61 -20.59
CA SER A 127 13.36 -6.92 -19.92
C SER A 127 14.40 -7.05 -18.81
N THR A 128 15.46 -6.23 -18.84
CA THR A 128 16.57 -6.26 -17.89
C THR A 128 16.74 -4.97 -17.09
N ALA A 129 15.86 -3.99 -17.29
CA ALA A 129 15.90 -2.76 -16.52
C ALA A 129 15.71 -3.08 -15.03
N TRP A 130 16.55 -2.47 -14.20
CA TRP A 130 16.46 -2.49 -12.72
C TRP A 130 15.13 -1.92 -12.18
N GLU A 131 14.28 -1.42 -13.08
CA GLU A 131 12.99 -0.78 -12.83
C GLU A 131 11.80 -1.72 -12.99
N GLN A 132 12.04 -3.01 -13.20
CA GLN A 132 10.98 -4.00 -13.11
C GLN A 132 10.68 -4.35 -11.66
N GLY A 133 9.41 -4.27 -11.29
CA GLY A 133 9.00 -4.50 -9.93
C GLY A 133 7.52 -4.81 -9.80
N VAL A 134 7.05 -4.69 -8.58
CA VAL A 134 5.63 -4.86 -8.24
C VAL A 134 5.13 -3.54 -7.66
N THR A 135 4.00 -3.10 -8.18
CA THR A 135 3.25 -1.95 -7.67
C THR A 135 1.89 -2.43 -7.20
N TYR A 136 1.47 -1.95 -6.03
CA TYR A 136 0.16 -2.21 -5.47
C TYR A 136 -0.52 -0.89 -5.05
N SER A 137 -1.60 -0.55 -5.74
CA SER A 137 -2.42 0.63 -5.50
C SER A 137 -3.66 0.27 -4.71
N PHE A 138 -3.92 1.00 -3.62
CA PHE A 138 -5.05 0.73 -2.73
C PHE A 138 -5.63 2.01 -2.14
N LYS A 139 -6.94 2.00 -1.91
CA LYS A 139 -7.66 3.06 -1.21
C LYS A 139 -7.89 2.66 0.24
N VAL A 140 -7.51 3.52 1.17
CA VAL A 140 -7.79 3.38 2.60
C VAL A 140 -8.99 4.26 2.96
N LYS A 141 -9.97 3.68 3.65
CA LYS A 141 -11.11 4.43 4.18
C LYS A 141 -10.69 5.18 5.44
N LEU A 142 -10.85 6.50 5.46
CA LEU A 142 -10.73 7.33 6.65
C LEU A 142 -12.14 7.67 7.17
N TYR A 143 -12.52 7.21 8.37
CA TYR A 143 -13.84 7.42 8.99
C TYR A 143 -13.89 8.75 9.76
N LEU A 144 -12.96 9.65 9.44
CA LEU A 144 -12.80 10.97 10.04
C LEU A 144 -13.96 11.94 9.74
N ALA A 145 -14.86 11.60 8.82
CA ALA A 145 -15.76 12.56 8.19
C ALA A 145 -17.27 12.50 8.57
N PRO A 146 -17.69 12.34 9.84
CA PRO A 146 -19.04 12.75 10.23
C PRO A 146 -19.11 14.18 10.78
N LEU A 147 -17.97 14.82 11.09
CA LEU A 147 -17.95 16.13 11.76
C LEU A 147 -17.83 17.34 10.83
N ILE A 148 -17.55 17.15 9.54
CA ILE A 148 -17.51 18.25 8.57
C ILE A 148 -18.84 18.24 7.82
N PRO A 149 -19.75 19.20 8.07
CA PRO A 149 -20.99 19.30 7.33
C PRO A 149 -20.70 19.48 5.84
N GLY A 150 -21.30 18.64 4.98
CA GLY A 150 -21.20 18.76 3.52
C GLY A 150 -20.18 17.85 2.83
N VAL A 151 -19.43 17.00 3.56
CA VAL A 151 -18.58 15.97 2.94
C VAL A 151 -19.44 14.73 2.62
N ASN A 152 -19.59 14.42 1.34
CA ASN A 152 -20.31 13.22 0.91
C ASN A 152 -19.51 11.96 1.28
N GLN A 153 -20.08 11.09 2.11
CA GLN A 153 -19.40 9.91 2.68
C GLN A 153 -19.04 8.79 1.68
N GLY A 154 -19.23 8.97 0.37
CA GLY A 154 -19.11 7.92 -0.64
C GLY A 154 -17.69 7.62 -1.09
N GLU A 155 -17.05 8.58 -1.78
CA GLU A 155 -15.72 8.43 -2.38
C GLU A 155 -14.68 9.38 -1.79
N ASP A 156 -15.09 10.57 -1.34
CA ASP A 156 -14.20 11.63 -0.84
C ASP A 156 -13.51 11.28 0.49
N SER A 157 -13.96 10.22 1.18
CA SER A 157 -13.38 9.73 2.44
C SER A 157 -12.26 8.70 2.25
N LYS A 158 -11.82 8.45 1.01
CA LYS A 158 -10.80 7.46 0.69
C LYS A 158 -9.50 8.13 0.27
N VAL A 159 -8.41 7.76 0.93
CA VAL A 159 -7.05 8.16 0.52
C VAL A 159 -6.46 7.06 -0.34
N THR A 160 -6.03 7.41 -1.55
CA THR A 160 -5.32 6.49 -2.44
C THR A 160 -3.85 6.46 -2.03
N LEU A 161 -3.36 5.26 -1.73
CA LEU A 161 -1.97 4.97 -1.40
C LEU A 161 -1.42 4.02 -2.45
N GLU A 162 -0.12 4.12 -2.68
CA GLU A 162 0.60 3.28 -3.63
C GLU A 162 1.85 2.72 -2.96
N SER A 163 2.02 1.41 -3.03
CA SER A 163 3.21 0.71 -2.60
C SER A 163 3.96 0.24 -3.83
N GLN A 164 5.25 0.58 -3.92
CA GLN A 164 6.11 0.17 -5.02
C GLN A 164 7.35 -0.53 -4.46
N SER A 165 7.75 -1.63 -5.10
CA SER A 165 9.01 -2.29 -4.81
C SER A 165 9.69 -2.68 -6.12
N TYR A 166 10.89 -2.15 -6.32
CA TYR A 166 11.78 -2.48 -7.42
C TYR A 166 13.02 -3.10 -6.81
N LEU A 167 13.31 -4.34 -7.19
CA LEU A 167 14.58 -4.96 -6.86
C LEU A 167 15.43 -5.04 -8.14
N GLY A 168 16.73 -5.27 -8.02
CA GLY A 168 17.56 -5.58 -9.18
C GLY A 168 17.38 -7.05 -9.54
N ARG A 169 17.01 -7.36 -10.80
CA ARG A 169 16.90 -8.75 -11.23
C ARG A 169 18.26 -9.44 -11.14
N GLU A 170 18.31 -10.59 -10.49
CA GLU A 170 19.48 -11.46 -10.53
C GLU A 170 19.58 -12.10 -11.93
N PRO A 171 20.75 -12.07 -12.58
CA PRO A 171 20.93 -12.70 -13.89
C PRO A 171 20.70 -14.22 -13.78
N THR A 172 20.04 -14.79 -14.78
CA THR A 172 19.88 -16.25 -14.84
C THR A 172 21.22 -16.92 -15.14
N GLU A 173 21.38 -18.19 -14.73
CA GLU A 173 22.59 -18.97 -15.03
C GLU A 173 22.95 -18.94 -16.52
N LYS A 174 21.95 -19.08 -17.40
CA LYS A 174 22.13 -19.01 -18.86
C LYS A 174 22.63 -17.64 -19.34
N GLU A 175 22.18 -16.56 -18.72
CA GLU A 175 22.65 -15.21 -19.04
C GLU A 175 24.08 -14.99 -18.54
N CYS A 176 24.41 -15.50 -17.35
CA CYS A 176 25.79 -15.53 -16.87
C CYS A 176 26.70 -16.33 -17.82
N GLU A 177 26.30 -17.55 -18.20
CA GLU A 177 27.02 -18.39 -19.16
C GLU A 177 27.22 -17.67 -20.50
N ALA A 178 26.18 -17.03 -21.04
CA ALA A 178 26.28 -16.28 -22.29
C ALA A 178 27.30 -15.13 -22.20
N VAL A 179 27.31 -14.38 -21.10
CA VAL A 179 28.30 -13.30 -20.86
C VAL A 179 29.71 -13.88 -20.75
N LEU A 180 29.88 -15.03 -20.10
CA LEU A 180 31.17 -15.70 -19.98
C LEU A 180 31.67 -16.22 -21.33
N LEU A 181 30.82 -16.84 -22.13
CA LEU A 181 31.16 -17.30 -23.49
C LEU A 181 31.58 -16.11 -24.37
N LEU A 182 30.89 -14.98 -24.28
CA LEU A 182 31.28 -13.75 -24.97
C LEU A 182 32.65 -13.23 -24.51
N ARG A 183 32.98 -13.34 -23.22
CA ARG A 183 34.29 -12.95 -22.67
C ARG A 183 35.40 -13.93 -23.08
N GLN A 184 35.12 -15.24 -23.08
CA GLN A 184 36.05 -16.28 -23.54
C GLN A 184 36.36 -16.11 -25.02
N ASN A 185 35.36 -15.87 -25.87
CA ASN A 185 35.59 -15.65 -27.30
C ASN A 185 36.41 -14.38 -27.60
N LYS A 186 36.42 -13.41 -26.69
CA LYS A 186 37.25 -12.20 -26.79
C LYS A 186 38.65 -12.36 -26.22
N SER A 187 38.89 -13.32 -25.32
CA SER A 187 40.22 -13.58 -24.75
C SER A 187 40.86 -14.79 -25.41
N ALA A 188 42.02 -14.62 -26.04
CA ALA A 188 42.78 -15.73 -26.61
C ALA A 188 43.32 -16.71 -25.53
N GLN A 189 43.11 -16.41 -24.24
CA GLN A 189 43.53 -17.24 -23.12
C GLN A 189 42.35 -17.92 -22.43
N LYS A 190 42.50 -19.21 -22.12
CA LYS A 190 41.57 -19.99 -21.31
C LYS A 190 41.61 -19.47 -19.87
N HIS A 191 40.59 -18.74 -19.44
CA HIS A 191 40.42 -18.34 -18.05
C HIS A 191 39.39 -19.26 -17.36
N ASN A 192 39.68 -19.63 -16.11
CA ASN A 192 38.71 -20.25 -15.22
C ASN A 192 37.90 -19.14 -14.56
N PHE A 193 36.57 -19.20 -14.66
CA PHE A 193 35.66 -18.25 -14.01
C PHE A 193 35.07 -18.90 -12.76
N ILE A 194 34.90 -18.11 -11.70
CA ILE A 194 34.23 -18.51 -10.46
C ILE A 194 32.92 -17.74 -10.42
N TYR A 195 31.83 -18.42 -10.08
CA TYR A 195 30.50 -17.84 -9.93
C TYR A 195 30.33 -17.23 -8.54
N ASP A 196 29.82 -16.00 -8.47
CA ASP A 196 29.25 -15.42 -7.24
C ASP A 196 27.80 -14.94 -7.53
N ASN A 197 27.04 -14.59 -6.49
CA ASN A 197 25.65 -14.16 -6.53
C ASN A 197 25.51 -12.85 -7.36
N GLY A 198 25.39 -13.01 -8.68
CA GLY A 198 25.38 -11.92 -9.67
C GLY A 198 26.23 -12.17 -10.93
N CYS A 199 26.83 -13.37 -11.06
CA CYS A 199 27.89 -13.80 -12.00
C CYS A 199 29.31 -13.58 -11.44
#